data_AF-A0A3A9AJN4-F1
#
_entry.id   AF-A0A3A9AJN4-F1
#
_cell.length_a   1.000
_cell.length_b   1.000
_cell.length_c   1.000
_cell.angle_alpha   90.00
_cell.angle_beta   90.00
_cell.angle_gamma   90.00
#
_symmetry.space_group_name_H-M   'P 1'
#
loop_
_entity.id
_entity.type
_entity.pdbx_description
1 polymer ?
#
loop_
_entity_poly.entity_id
_entity_poly.type
_entity_poly.pdbx_seq_one_letter_code
_entity_poly.pdbx_strand_id
1 'polypeptide(L)' 'MVSDIEIMNRGIHCLLEKLGVVDTERFIAVINRERFDYTKWQRERFDNMSSDEFNSAAVAYSKENPFCKKG' A
#
# COMPACT_ATOMS: atom_id res chain seq x y z
N MET A 1 -19.80 4.75 1.33
CA MET A 1 -18.46 5.04 1.90
C MET A 1 -18.13 3.90 2.84
N VAL A 2 -16.99 3.25 2.67
CA VAL A 2 -16.56 2.18 3.57
C VAL A 2 -16.10 2.83 4.88
N SER A 3 -16.49 2.28 6.03
CA SER A 3 -16.07 2.84 7.32
C SER A 3 -14.61 2.50 7.64
N ASP A 4 -13.98 3.31 8.47
CA ASP A 4 -12.60 3.05 8.93
C ASP A 4 -12.47 1.67 9.59
N ILE A 5 -13.49 1.27 10.37
CA ILE A 5 -13.57 -0.06 10.99
C ILE A 5 -13.57 -1.15 9.94
N GLU A 6 -14.33 -0.97 8.85
CA GLU A 6 -14.40 -1.98 7.80
C GLU A 6 -13.11 -2.06 6.98
N ILE A 7 -12.42 -0.93 6.77
CA ILE A 7 -11.07 -0.92 6.18
C ILE A 7 -10.09 -1.68 7.09
N MET A 8 -10.10 -1.40 8.40
CA MET A 8 -9.23 -2.08 9.36
C MET A 8 -9.48 -3.60 9.40
N ASN A 9 -10.74 -4.02 9.47
CA ASN A 9 -11.09 -5.45 9.50
C ASN A 9 -10.59 -6.17 8.25
N ARG A 10 -10.80 -5.59 7.06
CA ARG A 10 -10.29 -6.15 5.80
C ARG A 10 -8.77 -6.24 5.79
N GLY A 11 -8.09 -5.21 6.32
CA GLY A 11 -6.63 -5.20 6.45
C GLY A 11 -6.11 -6.32 7.36
N ILE A 12 -6.70 -6.47 8.54
CA ILE A 12 -6.32 -7.53 9.49
C ILE A 12 -6.54 -8.92 8.88
N HIS A 13 -7.68 -9.15 8.21
CA HIS A 13 -7.93 -10.42 7.53
C HIS A 13 -6.88 -10.74 6.46
N CYS A 14 -6.52 -9.76 5.65
CA CYS A 14 -5.46 -9.93 4.64
C CYS A 14 -4.11 -10.28 5.27
N LEU A 15 -3.75 -9.64 6.39
CA LEU A 15 -2.52 -9.95 7.12
C LEU A 15 -2.56 -11.37 7.68
N LEU A 16 -3.66 -11.77 8.31
CA LEU A 16 -3.83 -13.13 8.84
C LEU A 16 -3.71 -14.20 7.74
N GLU A 17 -4.28 -13.96 6.55
CA GLU A 17 -4.20 -14.88 5.42
C GLU A 17 -2.78 -15.02 4.85
N LYS A 18 -1.99 -13.95 4.87
CA LYS A 18 -0.66 -13.92 4.23
C LYS A 18 0.49 -14.22 5.19
N LEU A 19 0.38 -13.82 6.44
CA LEU A 19 1.43 -13.92 7.45
C LEU A 19 1.10 -14.98 8.51
N GLY A 20 -0.17 -15.38 8.66
CA GLY A 20 -0.61 -16.19 9.77
C GLY A 20 -0.72 -15.39 11.07
N VAL A 21 -1.26 -16.02 12.11
CA VAL A 21 -1.66 -15.35 13.36
C VAL A 21 -0.46 -14.72 14.08
N VAL A 22 0.61 -15.49 14.27
CA VAL A 22 1.76 -15.06 15.08
C VAL A 22 2.48 -13.86 14.46
N ASP A 23 2.73 -13.90 13.16
CA ASP A 23 3.45 -12.82 12.47
C ASP A 23 2.56 -11.59 12.26
N THR A 24 1.25 -11.76 12.12
CA THR A 24 0.30 -10.63 12.11
C THR A 24 0.33 -9.87 13.42
N GLU A 25 0.26 -10.56 14.57
CA GLU A 25 0.34 -9.92 15.88
C GLU A 25 1.67 -9.19 16.08
N ARG A 26 2.79 -9.79 15.67
CA ARG A 26 4.11 -9.15 15.70
C ARG A 26 4.17 -7.91 14.81
N PHE A 27 3.62 -7.98 13.61
CA PHE A 27 3.56 -6.86 12.68
C PHE A 27 2.79 -5.68 13.31
N ILE A 28 1.60 -5.92 13.85
CA ILE A 28 0.79 -4.89 14.49
C ILE A 28 1.52 -4.30 15.71
N ALA A 29 2.15 -5.15 16.53
CA ALA A 29 2.93 -4.71 17.69
C ALA A 29 4.10 -3.80 17.29
N VAL A 30 4.82 -4.10 16.21
CA VAL A 30 5.91 -3.27 15.69
C VAL A 30 5.38 -1.94 15.16
N ILE A 31 4.33 -1.95 14.34
CA ILE A 31 3.71 -0.74 13.79
C ILE A 31 3.18 0.19 14.90
N ASN A 32 2.66 -0.36 16.00
CA ASN A 32 2.15 0.44 17.11
C ASN A 32 3.26 0.93 18.06
N ARG A 33 4.32 0.15 18.26
CA ARG A 33 5.41 0.49 19.18
C ARG A 33 6.39 1.48 18.57
N GLU A 34 6.69 1.31 17.29
CA GLU A 34 7.59 2.18 16.55
C GLU A 34 6.75 3.23 15.84
N ARG A 35 7.18 4.50 15.82
CA ARG A 35 6.54 5.48 14.94
C ARG A 35 6.90 5.10 13.51
N PHE A 36 6.13 4.18 12.92
CA PHE A 36 6.35 3.73 11.57
C PHE A 36 6.25 4.95 10.63
N ASP A 37 7.39 5.34 10.06
CA ASP A 37 7.44 6.48 9.15
C ASP A 37 6.96 6.02 7.77
N TYR A 38 5.64 6.15 7.57
CA TYR A 38 4.99 5.85 6.30
C TYR A 38 5.63 6.60 5.13
N THR A 39 6.07 7.84 5.34
CA THR A 39 6.71 8.66 4.30
C THR A 39 8.09 8.14 3.92
N LYS A 40 8.84 7.58 4.89
CA LYS A 40 10.11 6.91 4.63
C LYS A 40 9.91 5.60 3.87
N TRP A 41 9.03 4.72 4.37
CA TRP A 41 8.75 3.43 3.71
C TRP A 41 8.24 3.62 2.27
N GLN A 42 7.36 4.59 2.05
CA GLN A 42 6.85 4.88 0.71
C GLN A 42 7.94 5.39 -0.23
N ARG A 43 8.88 6.21 0.26
CA ARG A 43 10.01 6.69 -0.54
C ARG A 43 10.94 5.55 -0.94
N GLU A 44 11.34 4.70 0.02
CA GLU A 44 12.22 3.54 -0.23
C GLU A 44 11.65 2.58 -1.30
N ARG A 45 10.31 2.51 -1.42
CA ARG A 45 9.63 1.72 -2.46
C ARG A 45 9.88 2.23 -3.88
N PHE A 46 10.16 3.51 -4.05
CA PHE A 46 10.45 4.15 -5.35
C PHE A 46 11.91 4.54 -5.51
N ASP A 47 12.70 4.62 -4.44
CA ASP A 47 14.13 4.96 -4.49
C ASP A 47 14.97 3.98 -5.34
N ASN A 48 14.52 2.73 -5.46
CA ASN A 48 15.15 1.71 -6.32
C ASN A 48 14.68 1.74 -7.78
N MET A 49 13.76 2.65 -8.14
CA MET A 49 13.20 2.78 -9.48
C MET A 49 13.74 4.05 -10.12
N SER A 50 14.27 3.95 -11.34
CA SER A 50 14.70 5.16 -12.05
C SER A 50 13.51 6.02 -12.46
N SER A 51 13.71 7.34 -12.61
CA SER A 51 12.64 8.24 -13.07
C SER A 51 12.09 7.84 -14.45
N ASP A 52 12.92 7.25 -15.31
CA ASP A 52 12.52 6.75 -16.63
C ASP A 52 11.64 5.49 -16.53
N GLU A 53 11.96 4.57 -15.62
CA GLU A 53 11.14 3.39 -15.33
C GLU A 53 9.78 3.78 -14.75
N PHE A 54 9.78 4.73 -13.80
CA PHE A 54 8.54 5.26 -13.24
C PHE A 54 7.67 5.94 -14.30
N ASN A 55 8.26 6.80 -15.13
CA ASN A 55 7.54 7.48 -16.20
C ASN A 55 6.99 6.48 -17.23
N SER A 56 7.77 5.48 -17.61
CA SER A 56 7.34 4.43 -18.52
C SER A 56 6.14 3.64 -17.96
N ALA A 57 6.19 3.27 -16.69
CA ALA A 57 5.10 2.59 -15.99
C ALA A 57 3.83 3.47 -15.90
N ALA A 58 3.99 4.76 -15.60
CA ALA A 58 2.88 5.71 -15.52
C ALA A 58 2.20 5.91 -16.89
N VAL A 59 2.99 6.02 -17.97
CA VAL A 59 2.48 6.13 -19.34
C VAL A 59 1.75 4.86 -19.75
N ALA A 60 2.30 3.68 -19.44
CA ALA A 60 1.65 2.40 -19.72
C ALA A 60 0.29 2.30 -19.02
N TYR A 61 0.25 2.60 -17.71
CA TYR A 61 -0.99 2.59 -16.94
C TYR A 61 -2.05 3.55 -17.49
N SER A 62 -1.66 4.76 -17.90
CA SER A 62 -2.56 5.77 -18.48
C SER A 62 -3.17 5.30 -19.82
N LYS A 63 -2.38 4.62 -20.66
CA LYS A 63 -2.88 4.03 -21.91
C LYS A 63 -3.90 2.91 -21.65
N GLU A 64 -3.63 2.07 -20.65
CA GLU A 64 -4.52 0.95 -20.27
C GLU A 64 -5.78 1.43 -19.54
N ASN A 65 -5.71 2.58 -18.86
CA ASN A 65 -6.80 3.16 -18.08
C ASN A 65 -7.09 4.60 -18.54
N PRO A 66 -7.63 4.80 -19.76
CA PRO A 66 -7.91 6.13 -20.28
C PRO A 66 -8.84 6.90 -19.33
N PHE A 67 -8.43 8.09 -18.92
CA PHE A 67 -9.27 8.95 -18.10
C PHE A 67 -10.49 9.41 -18.92
N CYS A 68 -11.65 8.82 -18.65
CA CYS A 68 -12.93 9.33 -19.13
C CYS A 68 -13.47 10.35 -18.12
N LYS A 69 -13.45 11.63 -18.49
CA LYS A 69 -14.11 12.69 -17.73
C LYS A 69 -15.61 12.37 -17.71
N LYS A 70 -16.16 11.97 -16.57
CA LYS A 70 -17.62 11.89 -16.40
C LYS A 70 -18.16 13.31 -16.43
N GLY A 71 -18.94 13.61 -17.48
CA GLY A 71 -19.69 14.86 -17.62
C GLY A 71 -20.87 14.93 -16.67
#